data_AF-A0A3S0E8C0-F1
#
_entry.id   AF-A0A3S0E8C0-F1
#
_cell.length_a   1.000
_cell.length_b   1.000
_cell.length_c   1.000
_cell.angle_alpha   90.00
_cell.angle_beta   90.00
_cell.angle_gamma   90.00
#
_symmetry.space_group_name_H-M   'P 1'
#
loop_
_entity.id
_entity.type
_entity.pdbx_description
1 polymer ?
#
loop_
_entity_poly.entity_id
_entity_poly.type
_entity_poly.pdbx_seq_one_letter_code
_entity_poly.pdbx_strand_id
1 'polypeptide(L)' 'MDFLPLFLRLTGRPALVVGGGEVAARKVALLLDAGAEVRVVAPELGTTLAGEY' A
#
# COMPACT_ATOMS: atom_id res chain seq x y z
N MET A 1 -19.83 18.14 -7.34
CA MET A 1 -19.22 16.84 -7.72
C MET A 1 -17.74 17.05 -7.52
N ASP A 2 -17.20 16.57 -6.40
CA ASP A 2 -15.88 17.02 -5.94
C ASP A 2 -14.76 16.04 -6.33
N PHE A 3 -15.13 14.87 -6.88
CA PHE A 3 -14.19 13.83 -7.28
C PHE A 3 -14.59 13.21 -8.62
N LEU A 4 -13.59 12.86 -9.42
CA LEU A 4 -13.71 12.08 -10.65
C LEU A 4 -13.26 10.64 -10.37
N PRO A 5 -14.11 9.63 -10.56
CA PRO A 5 -13.70 8.24 -10.40
C PRO A 5 -12.74 7.82 -11.52
N LEU A 6 -11.63 7.17 -11.15
CA LEU A 6 -10.62 6.66 -12.08
C LEU A 6 -10.22 5.23 -11.73
N PHE A 7 -9.88 4.45 -12.75
CA PHE A 7 -9.29 3.13 -12.63
C PHE A 7 -7.83 3.21 -13.08
N LEU A 8 -6.91 2.77 -12.23
CA LEU A 8 -5.47 2.87 -12.48
C LEU A 8 -4.88 1.47 -12.70
N ARG A 9 -4.01 1.33 -13.71
CA ARG A 9 -3.20 0.12 -13.91
C ARG A 9 -1.90 0.26 -13.13
N LEU A 10 -1.83 -0.41 -11.98
CA LEU A 10 -0.69 -0.32 -11.05
C LEU A 10 0.33 -1.45 -11.22
N THR A 11 0.08 -2.43 -12.09
CA THR A 11 1.00 -3.54 -12.34
C THR A 11 2.42 -3.04 -12.69
N GLY A 12 3.41 -3.44 -11.89
CA GLY A 12 4.81 -3.03 -12.03
C GLY A 12 5.06 -1.54 -11.79
N ARG A 13 4.13 -0.83 -11.15
CA ARG A 13 4.28 0.61 -10.83
C ARG A 13 4.73 0.78 -9.38
N PRO A 14 5.72 1.65 -9.12
CA PRO A 14 6.15 1.94 -7.76
C PRO A 14 5.04 2.67 -6.99
N ALA A 15 4.80 2.24 -5.75
CA ALA A 15 3.89 2.89 -4.81
C ALA A 15 4.56 3.02 -3.43
N LEU A 16 4.51 4.22 -2.85
CA LEU A 16 5.07 4.47 -1.51
C LEU A 16 3.92 4.54 -0.49
N VAL A 17 4.02 3.74 0.57
CA VAL A 17 3.16 3.81 1.75
C VAL A 17 3.99 4.31 2.93
N VAL A 18 3.51 5.36 3.61
CA VAL A 18 4.16 5.91 4.80
C VAL A 18 3.34 5.55 6.03
N GLY A 19 4.01 4.99 7.04
CA GLY A 19 3.40 4.42 8.24
C GLY A 19 3.44 2.88 8.24
N GLY A 20 3.55 2.29 9.44
CA GLY A 20 3.70 0.84 9.63
C GLY A 20 2.55 0.18 10.40
N GLY A 21 1.50 0.93 10.75
CA GLY A 21 0.36 0.42 11.50
C GLY A 21 -0.68 -0.30 10.62
N GLU A 22 -1.79 -0.68 11.24
CA GLU A 22 -2.84 -1.48 10.61
C GLU A 22 -3.46 -0.83 9.37
N VAL A 23 -3.59 0.51 9.36
CA VAL A 23 -4.09 1.24 8.19
C VAL A 23 -3.11 1.15 7.01
N ALA A 24 -1.80 1.15 7.27
CA ALA A 24 -0.81 0.97 6.23
C ALA A 24 -0.86 -0.45 5.68
N ALA A 25 -0.97 -1.46 6.54
CA ALA A 25 -1.12 -2.86 6.15
C ALA A 25 -2.27 -3.06 5.15
N ARG A 26 -3.45 -2.53 5.47
CA ARG A 26 -4.64 -2.61 4.59
C ARG A 26 -4.42 -1.93 3.23
N LYS A 27 -3.69 -0.82 3.19
CA LYS A 27 -3.38 -0.12 1.93
C LYS A 27 -2.32 -0.86 1.12
N VAL A 28 -1.31 -1.43 1.78
CA VAL A 28 -0.27 -2.25 1.16
C VAL A 28 -0.89 -3.47 0.48
N ALA A 29 -1.78 -4.19 1.18
CA ALA A 29 -2.49 -5.34 0.61
C ALA A 29 -3.24 -4.97 -0.69
N LEU A 30 -4.03 -3.89 -0.68
CA LEU A 30 -4.76 -3.43 -1.86
C LEU A 30 -3.84 -3.03 -3.04
N LEU A 31 -2.69 -2.41 -2.74
CA LEU A 31 -1.73 -2.01 -3.76
C LEU A 31 -1.01 -3.23 -4.35
N LEU A 32 -0.64 -4.21 -3.52
CA LEU A 32 -0.05 -5.47 -3.96
C LEU A 32 -1.02 -6.29 -4.81
N ASP A 33 -2.29 -6.38 -4.41
CA ASP A 33 -3.35 -7.04 -5.19
C ASP A 33 -3.54 -6.37 -6.57
N ALA A 34 -3.33 -5.05 -6.65
CA ALA A 34 -3.34 -4.30 -7.92
C ALA A 34 -2.04 -4.45 -8.74
N GLY A 35 -1.06 -5.20 -8.24
CA GLY A 35 0.23 -5.48 -8.86
C GLY A 35 1.27 -4.37 -8.70
N ALA A 36 1.08 -3.44 -7.76
CA ALA A 36 2.06 -2.39 -7.50
C ALA A 36 3.34 -2.94 -6.87
N GLU A 37 4.46 -2.27 -7.15
CA GLU A 37 5.72 -2.46 -6.43
C GLU A 37 5.70 -1.56 -5.19
N VAL A 38 5.30 -2.13 -4.05
CA VAL A 38 5.05 -1.34 -2.84
C VAL A 38 6.33 -1.20 -2.01
N ARG A 39 6.67 0.04 -1.66
CA ARG A 39 7.67 0.37 -0.64
C ARG A 39 6.97 0.95 0.58
N VAL A 40 7.30 0.43 1.76
CA VAL A 40 6.81 0.96 3.03
C VAL A 40 7.94 1.74 3.72
N VAL A 41 7.62 2.92 4.24
CA VAL A 41 8.52 3.71 5.09
C VAL A 41 7.86 3.96 6.43
N ALA A 42 8.46 3.41 7.49
CA ALA A 42 8.02 3.58 8.86
C ALA A 42 9.21 3.39 9.82
N PRO A 43 9.24 4.04 10.99
CA PRO A 43 10.24 3.75 12.02
C PRO A 43 10.17 2.31 12.52
N GLU A 44 8.95 1.78 12.64
CA GLU A 44 8.65 0.43 13.08
C GLU A 44 7.49 -0.13 12.25
N LEU A 45 7.48 -1.45 12.05
CA LEU A 45 6.39 -2.16 11.40
C LEU A 45 5.51 -2.82 12.46
N GLY A 46 4.19 -2.64 12.33
CA GLY A 46 3.21 -3.40 13.09
C GLY A 46 3.23 -4.87 12.68
N THR A 47 2.64 -5.72 13.51
CA THR A 47 2.69 -7.18 13.37
C THR A 47 2.28 -7.69 11.98
N THR A 48 1.24 -7.08 11.40
CA THR A 48 0.71 -7.46 10.08
C THR A 48 1.73 -7.23 8.97
N LEU A 49 2.43 -6.09 8.97
CA LEU A 49 3.46 -5.77 7.97
C LEU A 49 4.80 -6.44 8.27
N ALA A 50 5.07 -6.81 9.52
CA ALA A 50 6.30 -7.49 9.90
C ALA A 50 6.26 -9.01 9.68
N GLY A 51 5.07 -9.61 9.60
CA GLY A 51 4.87 -11.06 9.55
C GLY A 51 4.41 -11.65 8.22
N GLU A 52 3.85 -10.85 7.31
CA GLU A 52 3.08 -11.38 6.16
C GLU A 52 3.60 -11.02 4.76
N TYR A 53 4.66 -10.20 4.64
CA TYR A 53 5.19 -9.73 3.35
C TYR A 53 6.71 -9.69 3.29
#